data_AF-A0A7C7KR83-F1
#
_entry.id   AF-A0A7C7KR83-F1
#
_cell.length_a   1.000
_cell.length_b   1.000
_cell.length_c   1.000
_cell.angle_alpha   90.00
_cell.angle_beta   90.00
_cell.angle_gamma   90.00
#
_symmetry.space_group_name_H-M   'P 1'
#
loop_
_entity.id
_entity.type
_entity.pdbx_description
1 polymer ?
#
loop_
_entity_poly.entity_id
_entity_poly.type
_entity_poly.pdbx_seq_one_letter_code
_entity_poly.pdbx_strand_id
1 'polypeptide(L)'
;MKLVKTSDGSYTFFSPEYDECFHSVKGGAILESFFKFSLPLFKDLKEKKKKEIFVLDIGFGLGYNILSLIYLHTKFFKDIKLNIISIEKNK
;
A
#
# COMPACT_ATOMS: atom_id res chain seq x y z
N MET A 1 -3.01 -20.68 -3.16
CA MET A 1 -2.63 -19.39 -3.79
C MET A 1 -1.63 -19.65 -4.90
N LYS A 2 -1.57 -18.80 -5.94
CA LYS A 2 -0.60 -18.91 -7.04
C LYS A 2 0.15 -17.59 -7.23
N LEU A 3 1.47 -17.63 -7.31
CA LEU A 3 2.30 -16.44 -7.57
C LEU A 3 2.10 -15.98 -9.03
N VAL A 4 1.90 -14.68 -9.23
CA VAL A 4 1.69 -14.05 -10.53
C VAL A 4 2.60 -12.84 -10.65
N LYS A 5 3.35 -12.74 -11.76
CA LYS A 5 4.16 -11.55 -12.05
C LYS A 5 3.27 -10.45 -12.63
N THR A 6 3.46 -9.21 -12.17
CA THR A 6 2.69 -8.04 -12.63
C THR A 6 3.48 -7.23 -13.67
N SER A 7 2.81 -6.29 -14.33
CA SER A 7 3.37 -5.48 -15.43
C SER A 7 4.54 -4.58 -15.02
N ASP A 8 4.58 -4.13 -13.77
CA ASP A 8 5.68 -3.33 -13.19
C ASP A 8 6.85 -4.20 -12.67
N GLY A 9 6.83 -5.51 -12.94
CA GLY A 9 7.87 -6.45 -12.54
C GLY A 9 7.78 -6.94 -11.11
N SER A 10 6.82 -6.43 -10.32
CA SER A 10 6.50 -6.96 -8.99
C SER A 10 5.68 -8.25 -9.08
N TYR A 11 5.26 -8.77 -7.93
CA TYR A 11 4.51 -10.01 -7.84
C TYR A 11 3.23 -9.81 -7.04
N THR A 12 2.23 -10.61 -7.34
CA THR A 12 1.00 -10.73 -6.55
C THR A 12 0.65 -12.19 -6.39
N PHE A 13 -0.32 -12.49 -5.53
CA PHE A 13 -0.91 -13.82 -5.45
C PHE A 13 -2.32 -13.80 -6.00
N PHE A 14 -2.68 -14.85 -6.72
CA PHE A 14 -4.07 -15.18 -7.02
C PHE A 14 -4.67 -16.01 -5.88
N SER A 15 -5.82 -15.57 -5.36
CA SER A 15 -6.62 -16.27 -4.36
C SER A 15 -7.75 -17.02 -5.04
N PRO A 16 -7.74 -18.37 -5.04
CA PRO A 16 -8.88 -19.15 -5.52
C PRO A 16 -10.15 -18.96 -4.69
N GLU A 17 -10.02 -18.57 -3.41
CA GLU A 17 -11.18 -18.32 -2.54
C GLU A 17 -11.99 -17.09 -2.98
N TYR A 18 -11.29 -16.06 -3.47
CA TYR A 18 -11.90 -14.79 -3.89
C TYR A 18 -11.98 -14.67 -5.42
N ASP A 19 -11.45 -15.66 -6.16
CA ASP A 19 -11.28 -15.63 -7.61
C ASP A 19 -10.57 -14.36 -8.14
N GLU A 20 -9.66 -13.81 -7.33
CA GLU A 20 -9.03 -12.52 -7.58
C GLU A 20 -7.53 -12.51 -7.25
N CYS A 21 -6.78 -11.62 -7.90
CA CYS A 21 -5.41 -11.28 -7.50
C CYS A 21 -5.44 -10.21 -6.40
N PHE A 22 -4.51 -10.28 -5.46
CA PHE A 22 -4.39 -9.29 -4.38
C PHE A 22 -4.08 -7.88 -4.90
N HIS A 23 -3.47 -7.79 -6.09
CA HIS A 23 -3.16 -6.54 -6.78
C HIS A 23 -3.36 -6.68 -8.28
N SER A 24 -3.51 -5.54 -8.95
CA SER A 24 -3.66 -5.45 -10.40
C SER A 24 -2.46 -6.01 -11.15
N VAL A 25 -2.68 -7.09 -11.90
CA VAL A 25 -1.64 -7.66 -12.77
C VAL A 25 -1.26 -6.71 -13.90
N LYS A 26 -2.24 -6.02 -14.49
CA LYS A 26 -2.03 -5.06 -15.59
C LYS A 26 -1.46 -3.73 -15.10
N GLY A 27 -1.88 -3.28 -13.92
CA GLY A 27 -1.43 -2.02 -13.33
C GLY A 27 -0.08 -2.12 -12.63
N GLY A 28 0.31 -3.30 -12.14
CA GLY A 28 1.50 -3.46 -11.32
C GLY A 28 1.18 -3.29 -9.83
N ALA A 29 1.65 -4.19 -8.95
CA ALA A 29 1.33 -4.10 -7.53
C ALA A 29 2.00 -2.90 -6.84
N ILE A 30 3.23 -2.57 -7.23
CA ILE A 30 3.95 -1.40 -6.70
C ILE A 30 3.32 -0.12 -7.23
N LEU A 31 3.09 -0.03 -8.55
CA LEU A 31 2.51 1.17 -9.16
C LEU A 31 1.09 1.44 -8.65
N GLU A 32 0.28 0.39 -8.51
CA GLU A 32 -1.05 0.50 -7.92
C GLU A 32 -0.99 1.06 -6.50
N SER A 33 -0.15 0.47 -5.64
CA SER A 33 0.01 0.89 -4.25
C SER A 33 0.48 2.34 -4.15
N PHE A 34 1.40 2.74 -5.02
CA PHE A 34 1.93 4.08 -5.07
C PHE A 34 0.88 5.11 -5.53
N PHE A 35 0.29 4.90 -6.70
CA PHE A 35 -0.56 5.92 -7.33
C PHE A 35 -1.96 6.00 -6.75
N LYS A 36 -2.53 4.87 -6.30
CA LYS A 36 -3.90 4.85 -5.75
C LYS A 36 -3.96 5.13 -4.25
N PHE A 37 -2.94 4.76 -3.49
CA PHE A 37 -2.99 4.83 -2.02
C PHE A 37 -2.00 5.85 -1.45
N SER A 38 -0.69 5.64 -1.68
CA SER A 38 0.32 6.44 -0.99
C SER A 38 0.37 7.88 -1.51
N LEU A 39 0.50 8.09 -2.82
CA LEU A 39 0.64 9.43 -3.40
C LEU A 39 -0.53 10.38 -3.09
N PRO A 40 -1.81 9.96 -3.18
CA PRO A 40 -2.93 10.81 -2.77
C PRO A 40 -2.86 11.23 -1.31
N LEU A 41 -2.58 10.29 -0.39
CA LEU A 41 -2.41 10.59 1.04
C LEU A 41 -1.34 11.68 1.24
N PHE A 42 -0.19 11.57 0.56
CA PHE A 42 0.89 12.55 0.73
C PHE A 42 0.55 13.95 0.22
N LYS A 43 -0.22 14.07 -0.86
CA LYS A 43 -0.68 15.38 -1.35
C LYS A 43 -1.50 16.09 -0.27
N ASP A 44 -2.40 15.36 0.37
CA ASP A 44 -3.23 15.89 1.47
C ASP A 44 -2.39 16.32 2.70
N LEU A 45 -1.33 15.58 3.02
CA LEU A 45 -0.47 15.89 4.18
C LEU A 45 0.33 17.18 3.98
N LYS A 46 0.85 17.37 2.76
CA LYS A 46 1.63 18.57 2.42
C LYS A 46 0.78 19.83 2.54
N GLU A 47 -0.49 19.76 2.14
CA GLU A 47 -1.43 20.88 2.23
C GLU A 47 -1.81 21.21 3.68
N LYS A 48 -1.98 20.19 4.53
CA LYS A 48 -2.52 20.34 5.89
C LYS A 48 -1.47 20.60 6.99
N LYS A 49 -0.16 20.64 6.66
CA LYS A 49 0.96 20.86 7.60
C LYS A 49 0.87 20.05 8.91
N LYS A 50 0.43 18.79 8.83
CA LYS A 50 0.28 17.92 10.01
C LYS A 50 1.65 17.47 10.55
N LYS A 51 1.75 17.31 11.87
CA LYS A 51 2.93 16.76 12.56
C LYS A 51 2.83 15.27 12.87
N GLU A 52 1.62 14.71 12.83
CA GLU A 52 1.36 13.30 13.09
C GLU A 52 0.20 12.81 12.23
N ILE A 53 0.28 11.57 11.78
CA ILE A 53 -0.73 10.90 10.99
C ILE A 53 -1.02 9.50 11.53
N PHE A 54 -2.27 9.09 11.39
CA PHE A 54 -2.75 7.76 11.73
C PHE A 54 -3.33 7.15 10.47
N VAL A 55 -2.84 5.97 10.11
CA VAL A 55 -3.29 5.21 8.93
C VAL A 55 -3.87 3.90 9.40
N LEU A 56 -5.12 3.64 8.99
CA LEU A 56 -5.76 2.34 9.09
C LEU A 56 -5.63 1.64 7.75
N ASP A 57 -4.99 0.48 7.75
CA ASP A 57 -4.86 -0.42 6.61
C ASP A 57 -5.76 -1.63 6.83
N ILE A 58 -6.61 -1.94 5.85
CA ILE A 58 -7.60 -3.01 5.94
C ILE A 58 -7.25 -4.06 4.90
N GLY A 59 -6.89 -5.26 5.36
CA GLY A 59 -6.37 -6.33 4.53
C GLY A 59 -4.88 -6.13 4.26
N PHE A 60 -4.04 -6.45 5.27
CA PHE A 60 -2.59 -6.36 5.15
C PHE A 60 -2.06 -7.05 3.88
N GLY A 61 -2.61 -8.22 3.56
CA GLY A 61 -2.33 -8.98 2.35
C GLY A 61 -0.83 -9.21 2.18
N LEU A 62 -0.26 -8.59 1.14
CA LEU A 62 1.17 -8.68 0.80
C LEU A 62 1.99 -7.49 1.32
N GLY A 63 1.34 -6.51 1.96
CA GLY A 63 1.97 -5.34 2.54
C GLY A 63 2.40 -4.27 1.54
N TYR A 64 2.04 -4.35 0.25
CA TYR A 64 2.47 -3.35 -0.74
C TYR A 64 2.01 -1.92 -0.43
N ASN A 65 0.77 -1.75 0.04
CA ASN A 65 0.25 -0.43 0.42
C ASN A 65 1.06 0.20 1.56
N ILE A 66 1.32 -0.58 2.62
CA ILE A 66 2.12 -0.16 3.77
C ILE A 66 3.56 0.11 3.38
N LEU A 67 4.17 -0.76 2.57
CA LEU A 67 5.54 -0.59 2.10
C LEU A 67 5.70 0.69 1.27
N SER A 68 4.78 0.93 0.33
CA SER A 68 4.75 2.13 -0.50
C SER A 68 4.59 3.41 0.35
N LEU A 69 3.73 3.35 1.38
CA LEU A 69 3.55 4.44 2.34
C LEU A 69 4.82 4.73 3.13
N ILE A 70 5.45 3.71 3.72
CA ILE A 70 6.69 3.85 4.50
C ILE A 70 7.82 4.37 3.62
N TYR A 71 7.94 3.87 2.39
CA TYR A 71 8.95 4.35 1.43
C TYR A 71 8.84 5.85 1.18
N LEU A 72 7.63 6.35 0.87
CA LEU A 72 7.44 7.77 0.62
C LEU A 72 7.61 8.62 1.88
N HIS A 73 7.13 8.13 3.04
CA HIS A 73 7.31 8.80 4.32
C HIS A 73 8.79 8.98 4.65
N THR A 74 9.57 7.91 4.57
CA THR A 74 11.01 7.93 4.84
C THR A 74 11.79 8.78 3.84
N LYS A 75 11.28 8.98 2.61
CA LYS A 75 11.94 9.82 1.62
C LYS A 75 11.62 11.32 1.77
N PHE A 76 10.38 11.67 2.10
CA PHE A 76 9.89 13.04 1.94
C PHE A 76 9.27 13.67 3.20
N PHE A 77 8.92 12.88 4.23
CA PHE A 77 8.11 13.35 5.36
C PHE A 77 8.61 12.82 6.71
N LYS A 78 9.93 12.72 6.88
CA LYS A 78 10.57 12.19 8.10
C LYS A 78 10.17 12.92 9.39
N ASP A 79 9.81 14.20 9.28
CA ASP A 79 9.42 15.05 10.42
C ASP A 79 7.97 14.84 10.87
N ILE A 80 7.18 14.09 10.10
CA ILE A 80 5.80 13.73 10.46
C ILE A 80 5.82 12.38 11.16
N LYS A 81 5.26 12.27 12.37
CA LYS A 81 5.09 10.98 13.03
C LYS A 81 4.05 10.14 12.29
N LEU A 82 4.43 8.92 11.91
CA LEU A 82 3.57 7.98 11.19
C LEU A 82 3.15 6.84 12.13
N ASN A 83 1.85 6.71 12.38
CA ASN A 83 1.28 5.59 13.11
C ASN A 83 0.45 4.75 12.15
N ILE A 84 0.71 3.44 12.13
CA ILE A 84 0.03 2.49 11.23
C ILE A 84 -0.64 1.42 12.10
N ILE A 85 -1.92 1.20 11.85
CA ILE A 85 -2.65 0.03 12.33
C ILE A 85 -3.09 -0.72 11.08
N SER A 86 -2.65 -1.97 10.94
CA SER A 86 -3.11 -2.85 9.87
C SER A 86 -3.92 -3.98 10.48
N ILE A 87 -5.07 -4.28 9.87
CA ILE A 87 -5.93 -5.40 10.25
C ILE A 87 -5.99 -6.40 9.12
N GLU A 88 -5.89 -7.68 9.45
CA GLU A 88 -6.01 -8.78 8.51
C GLU A 88 -6.99 -9.80 9.07
N LYS A 89 -7.78 -10.43 8.18
CA LYS A 89 -8.68 -11.50 8.60
C LYS A 89 -7.83 -12.73 8.95
N ASN A 90 -7.83 -13.11 10.21
CA ASN A 90 -7.30 -14.42 10.61
C ASN A 90 -8.13 -15.52 9.96
N LYS A 91 -7.44 -16.47 9.32
CA LYS A 91 -8.02 -17.73 8.84
C LYS A 91 -7.85 -18.82 9.86
#